data_AF-A0A6G9W4G3-F1
#
_entry.id   AF-A0A6G9W4G3-F1
#
_cell.length_a   1.000
_cell.length_b   1.000
_cell.length_c   1.000
_cell.angle_alpha   90.00
_cell.angle_beta   90.00
_cell.angle_gamma   90.00
#
_symmetry.space_group_name_H-M   'P 1'
#
loop_
_entity.id
_entity.type
_entity.pdbx_description
1 polymer ?
#
loop_
_entity_poly.entity_id
_entity_poly.type
_entity_poly.pdbx_seq_one_letter_code
_entity_poly.pdbx_strand_id
1 'polypeptide(L)'
;MTDDHGISQKAHNDLVLSFLAVRRAIGALGFFLPLALLAYGLLSGDLLPSISAAYYSPMREIFVGSLIAQAVFLWSYEGFRPDAGDLVTDKGTARVAAVAIALVALVPTGPDAVQPQGAGCTLLQCLADRAGLSSLVHLGAAAVFFGALAVYCLVLFTKGAVDGPEKAASNRIYRLCGWTIIASIGLIGVMFATGLDDRLAGLRPVFWLETIATFAFATSWMVKGDALRPLVRGVAALR
;
A
#
# COMPACT_ATOMS: atom_id res chain seq x y z
N MET A 1 0.06 -37.08 32.39
CA MET A 1 1.06 -36.06 31.99
C MET A 1 0.73 -35.72 30.56
N THR A 2 -0.19 -34.77 30.40
CA THR A 2 -0.82 -34.40 29.14
C THR A 2 0.15 -33.65 28.26
N ASP A 3 -0.06 -33.77 26.96
CA ASP A 3 0.67 -33.22 25.82
C ASP A 3 0.64 -31.67 25.74
N ASP A 4 0.84 -31.00 26.89
CA ASP A 4 0.82 -29.53 27.00
C ASP A 4 1.92 -28.89 26.14
N HIS A 5 3.03 -29.60 25.94
CA HIS A 5 4.09 -29.19 25.03
C HIS A 5 3.66 -29.23 23.55
N GLY A 6 2.99 -30.29 23.09
CA GLY A 6 2.49 -30.38 21.72
C GLY A 6 1.39 -29.37 21.41
N ILE A 7 0.47 -29.15 22.37
CA ILE A 7 -0.61 -28.15 22.26
C ILE A 7 -0.03 -26.73 22.15
N SER A 8 0.94 -26.39 23.01
CA SER A 8 1.60 -25.08 23.01
C SER A 8 2.39 -24.82 21.73
N GLN A 9 3.13 -25.81 21.24
CA GLN A 9 3.89 -25.71 20.00
C GLN A 9 2.97 -25.52 18.78
N LYS A 10 1.85 -26.26 18.72
CA LYS A 10 0.85 -26.10 17.66
C LYS A 10 0.26 -24.69 17.66
N ALA A 11 -0.17 -24.19 18.83
CA ALA A 11 -0.72 -22.84 18.97
C ALA A 11 0.28 -21.77 18.53
N HIS A 12 1.56 -21.90 18.91
CA HIS A 12 2.62 -20.98 18.48
C HIS A 12 2.79 -20.97 16.95
N ASN A 13 2.86 -22.15 16.33
CA ASN A 13 3.01 -22.27 14.88
C ASN A 13 1.80 -21.67 14.13
N ASP A 14 0.58 -21.93 14.61
CA ASP A 14 -0.65 -21.40 14.00
C ASP A 14 -0.70 -19.86 14.09
N LEU A 15 -0.23 -19.27 15.20
CA LEU A 15 -0.09 -17.83 15.36
C LEU A 15 0.92 -17.23 14.37
N VAL A 16 2.08 -17.87 14.21
CA VAL A 16 3.11 -17.44 13.24
C VAL A 16 2.59 -17.52 11.81
N LEU A 17 1.90 -18.60 11.44
CA LEU A 17 1.32 -18.76 10.11
C LEU A 17 0.24 -17.73 9.83
N SER A 18 -0.64 -17.47 10.80
CA SER A 18 -1.68 -16.42 10.70
C SER A 18 -1.06 -15.04 10.50
N PHE A 19 0.01 -14.75 11.24
CA PHE A 19 0.74 -13.48 11.12
C PHE A 19 1.42 -13.30 9.76
N LEU A 20 2.06 -14.35 9.23
CA LEU A 20 2.63 -14.33 7.89
C LEU A 20 1.54 -14.23 6.81
N ALA A 21 0.39 -14.88 7.00
CA ALA A 21 -0.73 -14.82 6.08
C ALA A 21 -1.27 -13.40 5.92
N VAL A 22 -1.40 -12.64 7.01
CA VAL A 22 -1.80 -11.21 6.95
C VAL A 22 -0.82 -10.40 6.09
N ARG A 23 0.48 -10.56 6.29
CA ARG A 23 1.51 -9.86 5.49
C ARG A 23 1.43 -10.22 4.00
N ARG A 24 1.22 -11.51 3.69
CA ARG A 24 1.05 -12.00 2.33
C ARG A 24 -0.22 -11.46 1.68
N ALA A 25 -1.32 -11.38 2.42
CA ALA A 25 -2.56 -10.81 1.92
C ALA A 25 -2.41 -9.32 1.57
N ILE A 26 -1.75 -8.54 2.43
CA ILE A 26 -1.43 -7.12 2.17
C ILE A 26 -0.60 -6.98 0.90
N GLY A 27 0.47 -7.76 0.77
CA GLY A 27 1.34 -7.74 -0.41
C GLY A 27 0.62 -8.20 -1.69
N ALA A 28 -0.19 -9.27 -1.61
CA ALA A 28 -0.94 -9.79 -2.75
C ALA A 28 -1.96 -8.78 -3.27
N LEU A 29 -2.70 -8.09 -2.39
CA LEU A 29 -3.62 -7.02 -2.78
C LEU A 29 -2.89 -5.84 -3.43
N GLY A 30 -1.68 -5.53 -2.95
CA GLY A 30 -0.82 -4.50 -3.53
C GLY A 30 -0.34 -4.79 -4.95
N PHE A 31 -0.16 -6.06 -5.31
CA PHE A 31 0.09 -6.45 -6.70
C PHE A 31 -1.20 -6.55 -7.51
N PHE A 32 -2.26 -7.09 -6.91
CA PHE A 32 -3.53 -7.34 -7.59
C PHE A 32 -4.14 -6.07 -8.17
N LEU A 33 -4.25 -5.00 -7.37
CA LEU A 33 -4.92 -3.77 -7.80
C LEU A 33 -4.30 -3.14 -9.07
N PRO A 34 -3.01 -2.76 -9.08
CA PRO A 34 -2.37 -2.20 -10.28
C PRO A 34 -2.38 -3.17 -11.47
N LEU A 35 -2.23 -4.48 -11.26
CA LEU A 35 -2.32 -5.46 -12.35
C LEU A 35 -3.72 -5.53 -12.96
N ALA A 36 -4.77 -5.48 -12.14
CA ALA A 36 -6.14 -5.46 -12.60
C ALA A 36 -6.45 -4.19 -13.41
N LEU A 37 -5.95 -3.02 -12.97
CA LEU A 37 -6.13 -1.76 -13.70
C LEU A 37 -5.31 -1.71 -15.00
N LEU A 38 -4.09 -2.25 -15.00
CA LEU A 38 -3.29 -2.41 -16.22
C LEU A 38 -3.99 -3.33 -17.22
N ALA A 39 -4.50 -4.48 -16.77
CA ALA A 39 -5.26 -5.40 -17.61
C ALA A 39 -6.50 -4.72 -18.21
N TYR A 40 -7.24 -3.95 -17.39
CA TYR A 40 -8.36 -3.15 -17.89
C TYR A 40 -7.93 -2.16 -18.96
N GLY A 41 -6.87 -1.37 -18.71
CA GLY A 41 -6.36 -0.39 -19.68
C GLY A 41 -5.89 -1.01 -21.00
N LEU A 42 -5.29 -2.20 -20.95
CA LEU A 42 -4.88 -2.95 -22.13
C LEU A 42 -6.09 -3.48 -22.94
N LEU A 43 -7.16 -3.91 -22.25
CA LEU A 43 -8.37 -4.43 -22.89
C LEU A 43 -9.29 -3.33 -23.42
N SER A 44 -9.37 -2.19 -22.74
CA SER A 44 -10.17 -1.03 -23.15
C SER A 44 -9.47 -0.18 -24.21
N GLY A 45 -8.14 -0.27 -24.33
CA GLY A 45 -7.32 0.57 -25.19
C GLY A 45 -7.04 1.97 -24.62
N ASP A 46 -7.47 2.27 -23.39
CA ASP A 46 -7.18 3.53 -22.70
C ASP A 46 -6.77 3.27 -21.24
N LEU A 47 -5.53 3.60 -20.93
CA LEU A 47 -4.98 3.51 -19.59
C LEU A 47 -5.46 4.71 -18.76
N LEU A 48 -5.93 4.44 -17.55
CA LEU A 48 -6.39 5.46 -16.62
C LEU A 48 -5.27 6.49 -16.29
N PRO A 49 -5.60 7.77 -16.06
CA PRO A 49 -4.63 8.80 -15.70
C PRO A 49 -3.94 8.57 -14.36
N SER A 50 -4.63 7.90 -13.43
CA SER A 50 -4.13 7.48 -12.11
C SER A 50 -4.84 6.20 -11.65
N ILE A 51 -4.29 5.50 -10.67
CA ILE A 51 -4.95 4.38 -9.97
C ILE A 51 -6.25 4.88 -9.36
N SER A 52 -6.25 6.07 -8.72
CA SER A 52 -7.46 6.65 -8.11
C SER A 52 -8.53 7.05 -9.13
N ALA A 53 -8.19 7.30 -10.40
CA ALA A 53 -9.18 7.52 -11.46
C ALA A 53 -10.08 6.31 -11.71
N ALA A 54 -9.71 5.12 -11.19
CA ALA A 54 -10.57 3.94 -11.22
C ALA A 54 -11.94 4.18 -10.57
N TYR A 55 -12.05 5.13 -9.63
CA TYR A 55 -13.32 5.55 -9.02
C TYR A 55 -14.42 5.91 -10.02
N TYR A 56 -14.02 6.56 -11.12
CA TYR A 56 -14.93 7.08 -12.15
C TYR A 56 -14.98 6.16 -13.37
N SER A 57 -14.56 4.91 -13.21
CA SER A 57 -14.56 3.89 -14.25
C SER A 57 -15.33 2.65 -13.80
N PRO A 58 -15.61 1.70 -14.72
CA PRO A 58 -16.13 0.37 -14.36
C PRO A 58 -15.26 -0.39 -13.33
N MET A 59 -14.00 0.00 -13.14
CA MET A 59 -13.08 -0.63 -12.17
C MET A 59 -13.24 -0.14 -10.74
N ARG A 60 -14.23 0.74 -10.45
CA ARG A 60 -14.47 1.30 -9.11
C ARG A 60 -14.56 0.22 -8.03
N GLU A 61 -15.32 -0.84 -8.26
CA GLU A 61 -15.55 -1.88 -7.24
C GLU A 61 -14.27 -2.67 -6.93
N ILE A 62 -13.43 -2.92 -7.94
CA ILE A 62 -12.12 -3.54 -7.75
C ILE A 62 -11.19 -2.62 -6.98
N PHE A 63 -11.19 -1.33 -7.31
CA PHE A 63 -10.40 -0.33 -6.60
C PHE A 63 -10.82 -0.21 -5.14
N VAL A 64 -12.08 0.16 -4.86
CA VAL A 64 -12.60 0.35 -3.50
C VAL A 64 -12.49 -0.93 -2.69
N GLY A 65 -12.89 -2.08 -3.26
CA GLY A 65 -12.81 -3.37 -2.59
C GLY A 65 -11.39 -3.76 -2.18
N SER A 66 -10.41 -3.54 -3.08
CA SER A 66 -8.99 -3.81 -2.78
C SER A 66 -8.43 -2.91 -1.68
N LEU A 67 -8.83 -1.64 -1.66
CA LEU A 67 -8.37 -0.70 -0.64
C LEU A 67 -9.00 -0.96 0.73
N ILE A 68 -10.29 -1.27 0.78
CA ILE A 68 -10.97 -1.67 2.04
C ILE A 68 -10.39 -2.98 2.57
N ALA A 69 -10.13 -3.97 1.71
CA ALA A 69 -9.47 -5.19 2.12
C ALA A 69 -8.07 -4.92 2.70
N GLN A 70 -7.28 -4.05 2.06
CA GLN A 70 -5.98 -3.61 2.61
C GLN A 70 -6.15 -2.91 3.98
N ALA A 71 -7.14 -2.04 4.14
CA ALA A 71 -7.42 -1.39 5.43
C ALA A 71 -7.68 -2.42 6.53
N VAL A 72 -8.51 -3.43 6.26
CA VAL A 72 -8.84 -4.50 7.21
C VAL A 72 -7.58 -5.30 7.57
N PHE A 73 -6.78 -5.73 6.60
CA PHE A 73 -5.57 -6.51 6.89
C PHE A 73 -4.51 -5.70 7.64
N LEU A 74 -4.33 -4.42 7.30
CA LEU A 74 -3.43 -3.52 8.03
C LEU A 74 -3.94 -3.26 9.46
N TRP A 75 -5.26 -3.18 9.65
CA TRP A 75 -5.85 -3.10 10.97
C TRP A 75 -5.61 -4.39 11.76
N SER A 76 -5.67 -5.57 11.13
CA SER A 76 -5.36 -6.83 11.81
C SER A 76 -3.86 -7.08 12.02
N TYR A 77 -2.98 -6.24 11.47
CA TYR A 77 -1.53 -6.39 11.62
C TYR A 77 -1.05 -5.87 12.98
N GLU A 78 -0.59 -6.78 13.83
CA GLU A 78 -0.07 -6.46 15.17
C GLU A 78 1.44 -6.11 15.16
N GLY A 79 2.19 -6.62 14.18
CA GLY A 79 3.64 -6.45 14.10
C GLY A 79 4.43 -7.06 15.26
N PHE A 80 5.64 -6.54 15.47
CA PHE A 80 6.49 -6.94 16.59
C PHE A 80 6.18 -6.10 17.83
N ARG A 81 6.49 -6.65 19.01
CA ARG A 81 6.40 -5.89 20.27
C ARG A 81 7.41 -4.73 20.23
N PRO A 82 7.01 -3.51 20.59
CA PRO A 82 7.89 -2.36 20.60
C PRO A 82 8.90 -2.44 21.73
N ASP A 83 10.09 -1.87 21.51
CA ASP A 83 11.08 -1.67 22.56
C ASP A 83 10.72 -0.44 23.41
N ALA A 84 11.22 -0.38 24.66
CA ALA A 84 10.96 0.76 25.54
C ALA A 84 11.50 2.07 24.93
N GLY A 85 10.61 3.04 24.68
CA GLY A 85 10.95 4.34 24.10
C GLY A 85 10.76 4.45 22.58
N ASP A 86 10.29 3.39 21.90
CA ASP A 86 9.95 3.46 20.48
C ASP A 86 8.78 4.43 20.22
N LEU A 87 9.05 5.57 19.56
CA LEU A 87 8.03 6.52 19.11
C LEU A 87 7.22 5.99 17.91
N VAL A 88 7.84 5.13 17.09
CA VAL A 88 7.23 4.54 15.88
C VAL A 88 7.19 3.03 16.04
N THR A 89 5.98 2.47 16.04
CA THR A 89 5.71 1.05 16.28
C THR A 89 4.99 0.44 15.09
N ASP A 90 5.20 -0.86 14.84
CA ASP A 90 4.46 -1.57 13.79
C ASP A 90 2.94 -1.36 13.94
N LYS A 91 2.37 -1.73 15.09
CA LYS A 91 0.93 -1.59 15.32
C LYS A 91 0.42 -0.18 15.04
N GLY A 92 1.08 0.84 15.61
CA GLY A 92 0.67 2.24 15.42
C GLY A 92 0.71 2.67 13.95
N THR A 93 1.82 2.39 13.25
CA THR A 93 1.96 2.69 11.82
C THR A 93 0.94 1.91 10.97
N ALA A 94 0.61 0.67 11.34
CA ALA A 94 -0.43 -0.12 10.66
C ALA A 94 -1.82 0.52 10.79
N ARG A 95 -2.19 1.00 12.00
CA ARG A 95 -3.48 1.66 12.22
C ARG A 95 -3.60 2.96 11.44
N VAL A 96 -2.54 3.77 11.43
CA VAL A 96 -2.50 5.00 10.62
C VAL A 96 -2.67 4.67 9.14
N ALA A 97 -1.91 3.69 8.62
CA ALA A 97 -2.04 3.27 7.23
C ALA A 97 -3.43 2.71 6.90
N ALA A 98 -4.02 1.92 7.80
CA ALA A 98 -5.36 1.35 7.63
C ALA A 98 -6.45 2.42 7.54
N VAL A 99 -6.41 3.42 8.43
CA VAL A 99 -7.36 4.55 8.37
C VAL A 99 -7.14 5.37 7.12
N ALA A 100 -5.87 5.66 6.77
CA ALA A 100 -5.54 6.43 5.58
C ALA A 100 -6.05 5.75 4.30
N ILE A 101 -5.79 4.45 4.11
CA ILE A 101 -6.25 3.75 2.90
C ILE A 101 -7.78 3.55 2.87
N ALA A 102 -8.43 3.43 4.03
CA ALA A 102 -9.89 3.46 4.11
C ALA A 102 -10.45 4.83 3.69
N LEU A 103 -9.82 5.94 4.08
CA LEU A 103 -10.23 7.27 3.63
C LEU A 103 -10.07 7.43 2.11
N VAL A 104 -8.95 6.95 1.54
CA VAL A 104 -8.76 6.89 0.07
C VAL A 104 -9.89 6.09 -0.60
N ALA A 105 -10.33 4.99 0.02
CA ALA A 105 -11.39 4.11 -0.49
C ALA A 105 -12.83 4.63 -0.30
N LEU A 106 -13.04 5.62 0.56
CA LEU A 106 -14.38 6.14 0.89
C LEU A 106 -14.61 7.60 0.50
N VAL A 107 -13.54 8.35 0.25
CA VAL A 107 -13.56 9.75 -0.16
C VAL A 107 -12.91 9.84 -1.55
N PRO A 108 -13.69 9.99 -2.64
CA PRO A 108 -13.14 10.08 -3.99
C PRO A 108 -12.26 11.31 -4.20
N THR A 109 -11.33 11.26 -5.15
CA THR A 109 -10.72 12.48 -5.71
C THR A 109 -11.81 13.27 -6.42
N GLY A 110 -12.01 14.56 -6.15
CA GLY A 110 -13.08 15.34 -6.79
C GLY A 110 -13.08 15.17 -8.32
N PRO A 111 -14.25 15.09 -8.97
CA PRO A 111 -14.30 14.75 -10.38
C PRO A 111 -13.76 15.91 -11.24
N ASP A 112 -12.90 15.61 -12.21
CA ASP A 112 -12.51 16.57 -13.26
C ASP A 112 -13.69 16.92 -14.17
N ALA A 113 -14.73 16.09 -14.17
CA ALA A 113 -15.94 16.26 -14.97
C ALA A 113 -17.17 16.36 -14.07
N VAL A 114 -17.87 17.50 -14.18
CA VAL A 114 -19.20 17.78 -13.62
C VAL A 114 -20.03 16.49 -13.51
N GLN A 115 -20.20 16.00 -12.29
CA GLN A 115 -21.06 14.85 -12.04
C GLN A 115 -22.47 15.23 -12.53
N PRO A 116 -23.16 14.40 -13.33
CA PRO A 116 -24.48 14.72 -13.81
C PRO A 116 -25.38 15.04 -12.61
N GLN A 117 -26.06 16.19 -12.67
CA GLN A 117 -27.01 16.58 -11.63
C GLN A 117 -27.99 15.42 -11.41
N GLY A 118 -27.93 14.77 -10.25
CA GLY A 118 -28.79 13.62 -9.91
C GLY A 118 -28.11 12.25 -9.78
N ALA A 119 -26.82 12.10 -10.09
CA ALA A 119 -26.09 10.90 -9.67
C ALA A 119 -25.87 10.94 -8.15
N GLY A 120 -26.42 9.98 -7.41
CA GLY A 120 -26.25 9.91 -5.96
C GLY A 120 -24.77 9.81 -5.58
N CYS A 121 -24.32 10.64 -4.64
CA CYS A 121 -23.00 10.53 -4.01
C CYS A 121 -23.05 9.53 -2.84
N THR A 122 -21.91 8.91 -2.51
CA THR A 122 -21.80 8.16 -1.25
C THR A 122 -21.86 9.12 -0.06
N LEU A 123 -22.25 8.64 1.13
CA LEU A 123 -22.41 9.51 2.32
C LEU A 123 -21.19 10.40 2.58
N LEU A 124 -20.00 9.80 2.59
CA LEU A 124 -18.75 10.52 2.86
C LEU A 124 -18.37 11.45 1.70
N GLN A 125 -18.61 11.03 0.46
CA GLN A 125 -18.44 11.92 -0.69
C GLN A 125 -19.35 13.14 -0.58
N CYS A 126 -20.65 12.98 -0.28
CA CYS A 126 -21.57 14.11 -0.16
C CYS A 126 -21.13 15.10 0.93
N LEU A 127 -20.63 14.60 2.06
CA LEU A 127 -20.16 15.46 3.16
C LEU A 127 -18.86 16.18 2.79
N ALA A 128 -17.90 15.49 2.18
CA ALA A 128 -16.62 16.06 1.79
C ALA A 128 -16.74 17.03 0.59
N ASP A 129 -17.60 16.72 -0.38
CA ASP A 129 -17.86 17.57 -1.55
C ASP A 129 -18.61 18.84 -1.14
N ARG A 130 -19.58 18.77 -0.21
CA ARG A 130 -20.23 19.97 0.36
C ARG A 130 -19.24 20.92 1.03
N ALA A 131 -18.17 20.38 1.62
CA ALA A 131 -17.12 21.16 2.24
C ALA A 131 -16.03 21.60 1.24
N GLY A 132 -16.04 21.10 -0.01
CA GLY A 132 -14.97 21.33 -0.98
C GLY A 132 -13.63 20.67 -0.61
N LEU A 133 -13.64 19.64 0.27
CA LEU A 133 -12.44 19.04 0.84
C LEU A 133 -12.10 17.65 0.28
N SER A 134 -12.94 17.10 -0.60
CA SER A 134 -12.83 15.72 -1.12
C SER A 134 -11.44 15.39 -1.68
N SER A 135 -10.98 16.19 -2.67
CA SER A 135 -9.65 16.02 -3.26
C SER A 135 -8.51 16.19 -2.25
N LEU A 136 -8.65 17.15 -1.32
CA LEU A 136 -7.63 17.40 -0.28
C LEU A 136 -7.54 16.23 0.70
N VAL A 137 -8.69 15.71 1.15
CA VAL A 137 -8.76 14.55 2.05
C VAL A 137 -8.22 13.32 1.35
N HIS A 138 -8.61 13.07 0.10
CA HIS A 138 -8.11 11.93 -0.67
C HIS A 138 -6.60 12.00 -0.86
N LEU A 139 -6.08 13.13 -1.34
CA LEU A 139 -4.65 13.30 -1.59
C LEU A 139 -3.84 13.24 -0.29
N GLY A 140 -4.32 13.89 0.77
CA GLY A 140 -3.71 13.83 2.10
C GLY A 140 -3.69 12.41 2.66
N ALA A 141 -4.80 11.67 2.54
CA ALA A 141 -4.88 10.28 2.97
C ALA A 141 -3.95 9.37 2.14
N ALA A 142 -3.87 9.55 0.82
CA ALA A 142 -2.94 8.80 -0.02
C ALA A 142 -1.47 9.07 0.37
N ALA A 143 -1.11 10.34 0.61
CA ALA A 143 0.23 10.72 1.06
C ALA A 143 0.58 10.10 2.43
N VAL A 144 -0.36 10.12 3.38
CA VAL A 144 -0.18 9.47 4.69
C VAL A 144 -0.03 7.96 4.55
N PHE A 145 -0.86 7.32 3.71
CA PHE A 145 -0.79 5.87 3.48
C PHE A 145 0.57 5.46 2.92
N PHE A 146 0.99 6.02 1.78
CA PHE A 146 2.27 5.67 1.19
C PHE A 146 3.45 6.11 2.05
N GLY A 147 3.34 7.21 2.78
CA GLY A 147 4.33 7.63 3.78
C GLY A 147 4.50 6.58 4.90
N ALA A 148 3.40 6.04 5.42
CA ALA A 148 3.44 4.96 6.42
C ALA A 148 4.09 3.68 5.85
N LEU A 149 3.82 3.34 4.58
CA LEU A 149 4.48 2.21 3.91
C LEU A 149 5.99 2.44 3.70
N ALA A 150 6.40 3.67 3.39
CA ALA A 150 7.81 4.04 3.31
C ALA A 150 8.49 3.93 4.68
N VAL A 151 7.83 4.37 5.77
CA VAL A 151 8.31 4.18 7.16
C VAL A 151 8.48 2.70 7.48
N TYR A 152 7.54 1.85 7.08
CA TYR A 152 7.70 0.40 7.21
C TYR A 152 8.97 -0.10 6.52
N CYS A 153 9.16 0.28 5.27
CA CYS A 153 10.29 -0.16 4.45
C CYS A 153 11.64 0.34 4.98
N LEU A 154 11.73 1.61 5.38
CA LEU A 154 13.00 2.25 5.74
C LEU A 154 13.38 2.03 7.20
N VAL A 155 12.39 2.00 8.10
CA VAL A 155 12.60 1.99 9.56
C VAL A 155 12.18 0.66 10.16
N LEU A 156 10.89 0.28 10.08
CA LEU A 156 10.36 -0.82 10.88
C LEU A 156 10.85 -2.20 10.41
N PHE A 157 10.86 -2.46 9.10
CA PHE A 157 11.27 -3.75 8.57
C PHE A 157 12.79 -3.96 8.63
N THR A 158 13.56 -2.88 8.72
CA THR A 158 15.02 -2.92 8.83
C THR A 158 15.52 -3.08 10.26
N LYS A 159 14.66 -2.92 11.28
CA LYS A 159 14.97 -3.18 12.70
C LYS A 159 15.55 -4.59 12.93
N GLY A 160 16.33 -4.69 14.02
CA GLY A 160 17.03 -5.90 14.45
C GLY A 160 18.46 -6.01 13.92
N ALA A 161 19.26 -6.85 14.56
CA ALA A 161 20.64 -7.11 14.16
C ALA A 161 20.71 -7.80 12.79
N VAL A 162 21.80 -7.55 12.05
CA VAL A 162 22.03 -8.14 10.72
C VAL A 162 22.88 -9.39 10.90
N ASP A 163 22.22 -10.49 11.24
CA ASP A 163 22.88 -11.72 11.70
C ASP A 163 23.20 -12.70 10.55
N GLY A 164 23.11 -12.25 9.30
CA GLY A 164 23.41 -13.09 8.14
C GLY A 164 23.09 -12.47 6.78
N PRO A 165 23.47 -13.15 5.68
CA PRO A 165 23.34 -12.63 4.32
C PRO A 165 21.87 -12.46 3.88
N GLU A 166 20.95 -13.34 4.29
CA GLU A 166 19.52 -13.22 3.96
C GLU A 166 18.87 -11.99 4.64
N LYS A 167 19.26 -11.67 5.89
CA LYS A 167 18.79 -10.46 6.59
C LYS A 167 19.35 -9.19 5.94
N ALA A 168 20.63 -9.19 5.57
CA ALA A 168 21.23 -8.08 4.83
C ALA A 168 20.56 -7.86 3.47
N ALA A 169 20.24 -8.94 2.75
CA ALA A 169 19.53 -8.90 1.47
C ALA A 169 18.09 -8.36 1.64
N SER A 170 17.35 -8.86 2.62
CA SER A 170 16.01 -8.37 2.95
C SER A 170 16.03 -6.87 3.28
N ASN A 171 16.95 -6.43 4.13
CA ASN A 171 17.11 -5.01 4.48
C ASN A 171 17.45 -4.14 3.25
N ARG A 172 18.23 -4.66 2.29
CA ARG A 172 18.50 -3.97 1.01
C ARG A 172 17.22 -3.83 0.18
N ILE A 173 16.45 -4.90 0.03
CA ILE A 173 15.18 -4.87 -0.69
C ILE A 173 14.23 -3.84 -0.06
N TYR A 174 14.06 -3.88 1.27
CA TYR A 174 13.21 -2.92 1.98
C TYR A 174 13.65 -1.48 1.73
N ARG A 175 14.96 -1.18 1.78
CA ARG A 175 15.48 0.17 1.51
C ARG A 175 15.22 0.63 0.08
N LEU A 176 15.40 -0.25 -0.91
CA LEU A 176 15.08 0.07 -2.31
C LEU A 176 13.58 0.37 -2.45
N CYS A 177 12.71 -0.50 -1.94
CA CYS A 177 11.26 -0.28 -1.97
C CYS A 177 10.85 1.04 -1.30
N GLY A 178 11.40 1.33 -0.11
CA GLY A 178 11.09 2.54 0.63
C GLY A 178 11.50 3.81 -0.12
N TRP A 179 12.71 3.84 -0.70
CA TRP A 179 13.15 4.99 -1.50
C TRP A 179 12.39 5.12 -2.82
N THR A 180 12.01 4.02 -3.45
CA THR A 180 11.14 4.03 -4.64
C THR A 180 9.78 4.66 -4.32
N ILE A 181 9.17 4.33 -3.18
CA ILE A 181 7.91 4.93 -2.74
C ILE A 181 8.09 6.45 -2.53
N ILE A 182 9.11 6.87 -1.78
CA ILE A 182 9.38 8.30 -1.52
C ILE A 182 9.62 9.07 -2.83
N ALA A 183 10.44 8.53 -3.74
CA ALA A 183 10.72 9.15 -5.02
C ALA A 183 9.45 9.28 -5.89
N SER A 184 8.59 8.26 -5.90
CA SER A 184 7.34 8.27 -6.67
C SER A 184 6.38 9.33 -6.15
N ILE A 185 6.12 9.39 -4.83
CA ILE A 185 5.27 10.41 -4.22
C ILE A 185 5.85 11.81 -4.45
N GLY A 186 7.16 11.97 -4.24
CA GLY A 186 7.84 13.25 -4.43
C GLY A 186 7.72 13.75 -5.86
N LEU A 187 7.89 12.85 -6.84
CA LEU A 187 7.73 13.19 -8.24
C LEU A 187 6.29 13.54 -8.60
N ILE A 188 5.28 12.80 -8.11
CA ILE A 188 3.86 13.17 -8.27
C ILE A 188 3.61 14.58 -7.71
N GLY A 189 4.12 14.88 -6.50
CA GLY A 189 4.00 16.20 -5.90
C GLY A 189 4.65 17.32 -6.74
N VAL A 190 5.85 17.07 -7.29
CA VAL A 190 6.52 18.00 -8.22
C VAL A 190 5.70 18.21 -9.49
N MET A 191 5.11 17.14 -10.03
CA MET A 191 4.29 17.22 -11.23
C MET A 191 3.07 18.12 -11.00
N PHE A 192 2.32 17.90 -9.92
CA PHE A 192 1.19 18.75 -9.55
C PHE A 192 1.60 20.19 -9.26
N ALA A 193 2.75 20.42 -8.62
CA ALA A 193 3.24 21.77 -8.33
C ALA A 193 3.68 22.54 -9.58
N THR A 194 4.03 21.84 -10.66
CA THR A 194 4.57 22.44 -11.90
C THR A 194 3.61 22.36 -13.09
N GLY A 195 2.48 21.65 -12.96
CA GLY A 195 1.55 21.34 -14.05
C GLY A 195 2.17 20.41 -15.12
N LEU A 196 3.18 19.63 -14.75
CA LEU A 196 3.86 18.73 -15.69
C LEU A 196 3.02 17.49 -16.01
N ASP A 197 2.13 17.10 -15.10
CA ASP A 197 1.15 16.05 -15.29
C ASP A 197 0.22 16.33 -16.47
N ASP A 198 -0.28 17.56 -16.61
CA ASP A 198 -1.09 17.96 -17.77
C ASP A 198 -0.29 17.90 -19.07
N ARG A 199 0.95 18.40 -19.05
CA ARG A 199 1.83 18.41 -20.24
C ARG A 199 2.23 17.01 -20.68
N LEU A 200 2.33 16.08 -19.75
CA LEU A 200 2.71 14.68 -19.99
C LEU A 200 1.50 13.74 -19.91
N ALA A 201 0.27 14.25 -19.99
CA ALA A 201 -0.95 13.46 -19.77
C ALA A 201 -1.03 12.22 -20.68
N GLY A 202 -0.52 12.30 -21.91
CA GLY A 202 -0.47 11.17 -22.85
C GLY A 202 0.43 10.01 -22.41
N LEU A 203 1.38 10.24 -21.49
CA LEU A 203 2.24 9.21 -20.92
C LEU A 203 1.64 8.56 -19.66
N ARG A 204 0.53 9.09 -19.13
CA ARG A 204 -0.11 8.65 -17.87
C ARG A 204 0.91 8.56 -16.70
N PRO A 205 1.73 9.59 -16.46
CA PRO A 205 2.87 9.53 -15.54
C PRO A 205 2.45 9.27 -14.09
N VAL A 206 1.33 9.84 -13.63
CA VAL A 206 0.81 9.61 -12.27
C VAL A 206 0.45 8.14 -12.08
N PHE A 207 -0.29 7.53 -13.01
CA PHE A 207 -0.60 6.09 -12.99
C PHE A 207 0.65 5.22 -12.86
N TRP A 208 1.71 5.50 -13.64
CA TRP A 208 2.95 4.72 -13.58
C TRP A 208 3.68 4.89 -12.26
N LEU A 209 3.77 6.11 -11.73
CA LEU A 209 4.42 6.37 -10.45
C LEU A 209 3.67 5.71 -9.29
N GLU A 210 2.35 5.76 -9.29
CA GLU A 210 1.52 5.04 -8.33
C GLU A 210 1.68 3.51 -8.48
N THR A 211 1.74 3.00 -9.70
CA THR A 211 1.98 1.56 -9.97
C THR A 211 3.35 1.11 -9.46
N ILE A 212 4.39 1.91 -9.69
CA ILE A 212 5.76 1.61 -9.22
C ILE A 212 5.82 1.66 -7.69
N ALA A 213 5.19 2.66 -7.06
CA ALA A 213 5.11 2.75 -5.60
C ALA A 213 4.31 1.58 -4.99
N THR A 214 3.21 1.18 -5.64
CA THR A 214 2.37 0.05 -5.20
C THR A 214 3.12 -1.27 -5.30
N PHE A 215 3.81 -1.53 -6.41
CA PHE A 215 4.67 -2.71 -6.55
C PHE A 215 5.84 -2.72 -5.57
N ALA A 216 6.44 -1.56 -5.28
CA ALA A 216 7.50 -1.46 -4.29
C ALA A 216 7.00 -1.85 -2.89
N PHE A 217 5.84 -1.36 -2.45
CA PHE A 217 5.29 -1.80 -1.16
C PHE A 217 4.88 -3.28 -1.21
N ALA A 218 4.23 -3.73 -2.28
CA ALA A 218 3.76 -5.10 -2.39
C ALA A 218 4.93 -6.09 -2.26
N THR A 219 6.04 -5.78 -2.92
CA THR A 219 7.29 -6.54 -2.81
C THR A 219 7.83 -6.57 -1.38
N SER A 220 7.89 -5.42 -0.70
CA SER A 220 8.43 -5.36 0.68
C SER A 220 7.59 -6.17 1.66
N TRP A 221 6.26 -6.13 1.55
CA TRP A 221 5.34 -6.92 2.37
C TRP A 221 5.40 -8.42 2.06
N MET A 222 5.56 -8.79 0.79
CA MET A 222 5.72 -10.20 0.39
C MET A 222 7.06 -10.80 0.85
N VAL A 223 8.13 -10.01 0.86
CA VAL A 223 9.42 -10.40 1.47
C VAL A 223 9.26 -10.55 2.99
N LYS A 224 8.63 -9.58 3.67
CA LYS A 224 8.39 -9.63 5.11
C LYS A 224 7.44 -10.77 5.54
N GLY A 225 6.56 -11.18 4.63
CA GLY A 225 5.66 -12.32 4.77
C GLY A 225 6.27 -13.65 4.34
N ASP A 226 7.57 -13.73 4.04
CA ASP A 226 8.27 -14.95 3.60
C ASP A 226 7.75 -15.58 2.30
N ALA A 227 6.93 -14.88 1.51
CA ALA A 227 6.44 -15.39 0.24
C ALA A 227 7.48 -15.25 -0.88
N LEU A 228 8.41 -14.30 -0.76
CA LEU A 228 9.49 -14.07 -1.74
C LEU A 228 10.88 -14.49 -1.22
N ARG A 229 10.97 -15.55 -0.42
CA ARG A 229 12.27 -16.10 0.03
C ARG A 229 13.26 -16.42 -1.11
N PRO A 230 12.83 -16.96 -2.28
CA PRO A 230 13.75 -17.19 -3.40
C PRO A 230 14.42 -15.90 -3.90
N LEU A 231 13.68 -14.79 -3.95
CA LEU A 231 14.23 -13.47 -4.30
C LEU A 231 15.28 -13.02 -3.29
N VAL A 232 15.01 -13.16 -1.98
CA VAL A 232 15.95 -12.81 -0.92
C VAL A 232 17.25 -13.61 -1.05
N ARG A 233 17.15 -14.92 -1.29
CA ARG A 233 18.31 -15.80 -1.49
C ARG A 233 19.11 -15.43 -2.74
N GLY A 234 18.44 -15.10 -3.83
CA GLY A 234 19.09 -14.60 -5.04
C GLY A 234 19.88 -13.31 -4.78
N VAL A 235 19.28 -12.34 -4.09
CA VAL A 235 19.97 -11.08 -3.72
C VAL A 235 21.12 -11.33 -2.74
N ALA A 236 20.98 -12.31 -1.85
CA ALA A 236 22.04 -12.70 -0.92
C ALA A 236 23.24 -13.34 -1.63
N ALA A 237 23.01 -14.11 -2.69
CA ALA A 237 24.04 -14.78 -3.48
C ALA A 237 24.82 -13.86 -4.44
N LEU A 238 24.32 -12.65 -4.71
CA LEU A 238 25.02 -11.64 -5.53
C LEU A 238 26.07 -10.85 -4.73
N ARG A 239 26.37 -11.25 -3.50
CA ARG A 239 27.42 -10.69 -2.63
C ARG A 239 28.49 -11.75 -2.40
#